data_AF-A0A1H0CMY2-F1
#
_entry.id   AF-A0A1H0CMY2-F1
#
_cell.length_a   1.000
_cell.length_b   1.000
_cell.length_c   1.000
_cell.angle_alpha   90.00
_cell.angle_beta   90.00
_cell.angle_gamma   90.00
#
_symmetry.space_group_name_H-M   'P 1'
#
loop_
_entity.id
_entity.type
_entity.pdbx_description
1 polymer ?
#
loop_
_entity_poly.entity_id
_entity_poly.type
_entity_poly.pdbx_seq_one_letter_code
_entity_poly.pdbx_strand_id
1 'polypeptide(L)'
;MKRKIRYISTLLMLLVVTLTSSCLKKNLDDYPLFDAAEITLVNAEYRFNGSQMMNGQPVVAYQKLNLSQTVDNNTSTINVTITVPAANGQFTTTEKAKVSQNKLWFYMNISTAATIAPIGDTPKLGDPTDATKPLKYTVTAANGTTRTWTINVSSFTNN
;
A
#
# COMPACT_ATOMS: atom_id res chain seq x y z
N MET A 1 30.35 26.89 46.10
CA MET A 1 29.58 27.93 45.36
C MET A 1 29.46 27.64 43.86
N LYS A 2 30.57 27.39 43.14
CA LYS A 2 30.61 27.13 41.68
C LYS A 2 29.69 25.98 41.19
N ARG A 3 29.53 24.92 41.98
CA ARG A 3 28.70 23.74 41.64
C ARG A 3 27.19 24.03 41.67
N LYS A 4 26.72 24.83 42.64
CA LYS A 4 25.31 25.29 42.73
C LYS A 4 24.95 26.25 41.60
N ILE A 5 25.87 27.14 41.23
CA ILE A 5 25.71 28.07 40.09
C ILE A 5 25.61 27.31 38.76
N ARG A 6 26.39 26.23 38.58
CA ARG A 6 26.26 25.33 37.41
C ARG A 6 24.88 24.68 37.35
N TYR A 7 24.38 24.08 38.43
CA TYR A 7 23.05 23.46 38.43
C TYR A 7 21.92 24.47 38.17
N ILE A 8 22.00 25.67 38.75
CA ILE A 8 21.05 26.76 38.50
C ILE A 8 21.09 27.19 37.03
N SER A 9 22.29 27.31 36.44
CA SER A 9 22.47 27.64 35.03
C SER A 9 21.92 26.55 34.10
N THR A 10 22.12 25.26 34.42
CA THR A 10 21.58 24.15 33.63
C THR A 10 20.05 24.07 33.73
N LEU A 11 19.48 24.30 34.92
CA LEU A 11 18.04 24.34 35.13
C LEU A 11 17.38 25.51 34.38
N LEU A 12 18.01 26.68 34.40
CA LEU A 12 17.55 27.87 33.68
C LEU A 12 17.56 27.64 32.16
N MET A 13 18.58 26.96 31.64
CA MET A 13 18.68 26.62 30.22
C MET A 13 17.58 25.63 29.79
N LEU A 14 17.27 24.63 30.64
CA LEU A 14 16.16 23.69 30.40
C LEU A 14 14.80 24.40 30.40
N LEU A 15 14.60 25.35 31.31
CA LEU A 15 13.37 26.15 31.39
C LEU A 15 13.18 27.03 30.13
N VAL A 16 14.25 27.66 29.63
CA VAL A 16 14.22 28.48 28.42
C VAL A 16 13.84 27.65 27.18
N VAL A 17 14.30 26.41 27.07
CA VAL A 17 13.94 25.50 25.96
C VAL A 17 12.44 25.14 25.99
N THR A 18 11.82 25.02 27.17
CA THR A 18 10.39 24.74 27.29
C THR A 18 9.47 25.94 27.05
N LEU A 19 9.99 27.17 27.20
CA LEU A 19 9.20 28.40 27.08
C LEU A 19 9.09 28.93 25.63
N THR A 20 9.98 28.50 24.73
CA THR A 20 10.00 28.96 23.33
C THR A 20 9.19 28.10 22.35
N SER A 21 8.64 26.95 22.79
CA SER A 21 7.81 26.09 21.93
C SER A 21 6.44 26.69 21.57
N SER A 22 5.96 27.67 22.35
CA SER A 22 4.61 28.24 22.23
C SER A 22 4.44 29.20 21.03
N CYS A 23 5.53 29.73 20.48
CA CYS A 23 5.48 30.65 19.34
C CYS A 23 5.51 29.93 17.98
N LEU A 24 5.89 28.65 17.92
CA LEU A 24 6.07 27.92 16.66
C LEU A 24 4.75 27.68 15.92
N LYS A 25 3.65 27.56 16.67
CA LYS A 25 2.31 27.28 16.12
C LYS A 25 1.37 28.48 16.14
N LYS A 26 1.85 29.67 16.52
CA LYS A 26 1.01 30.87 16.62
C LYS A 26 0.54 31.28 15.23
N ASN A 27 -0.78 31.35 15.03
CA ASN A 27 -1.45 31.64 13.75
C ASN A 27 -1.34 30.54 12.67
N LEU A 28 -1.05 29.29 13.05
CA LEU A 28 -1.28 28.15 12.17
C LEU A 28 -2.67 27.58 12.47
N ASP A 29 -3.47 27.42 11.42
CA ASP A 29 -4.74 26.71 11.52
C ASP A 29 -4.50 25.25 11.89
N ASP A 30 -5.31 24.73 12.82
CA ASP A 30 -5.28 23.32 13.19
C ASP A 30 -6.20 22.54 12.25
N TYR A 31 -5.62 21.78 11.34
CA TYR A 31 -6.37 20.93 10.42
C TYR A 31 -6.43 19.51 10.98
N PRO A 32 -7.61 18.86 10.96
CA PRO A 32 -7.72 17.47 11.39
C PRO A 32 -6.88 16.57 10.49
N LEU A 33 -6.25 15.57 11.09
CA LEU A 33 -5.60 14.50 10.33
C LEU A 33 -6.64 13.66 9.61
N PHE A 34 -6.29 13.17 8.41
CA PHE A 34 -7.11 12.21 7.69
C PHE A 34 -7.33 10.94 8.54
N ASP A 35 -8.58 10.53 8.65
CA ASP A 35 -9.05 9.42 9.49
C ASP A 35 -9.51 8.19 8.69
N ALA A 36 -9.67 8.34 7.37
CA ALA A 36 -10.09 7.28 6.48
C ALA A 36 -9.00 6.19 6.32
N ALA A 37 -9.40 4.93 6.48
CA ALA A 37 -8.56 3.75 6.34
C ALA A 37 -9.13 2.79 5.26
N GLU A 38 -9.40 3.33 4.08
CA GLU A 38 -10.08 2.64 2.99
C GLU A 38 -9.10 2.09 1.94
N ILE A 39 -9.48 0.98 1.30
CA ILE A 39 -8.94 0.57 0.01
C ILE A 39 -9.95 1.02 -1.06
N THR A 40 -9.54 1.95 -1.93
CA THR A 40 -10.45 2.55 -2.92
C THR A 40 -10.37 1.85 -4.27
N LEU A 41 -9.25 1.19 -4.58
CA LEU A 41 -9.09 0.43 -5.81
C LEU A 41 -8.09 -0.72 -5.61
N VAL A 42 -8.48 -1.91 -6.06
CA VAL A 42 -7.62 -3.09 -6.18
C VAL A 42 -7.29 -3.30 -7.65
N ASN A 43 -5.99 -3.41 -7.97
CA ASN A 43 -5.52 -3.82 -9.28
C ASN A 43 -4.53 -4.99 -9.15
N ALA A 44 -4.35 -5.69 -10.26
CA ALA A 44 -3.32 -6.71 -10.40
C ALA A 44 -2.68 -6.66 -11.79
N GLU A 45 -1.44 -7.12 -11.86
CA GLU A 45 -0.68 -7.27 -13.09
C GLU A 45 0.03 -8.63 -13.15
N TYR A 46 0.33 -9.07 -14.37
CA TYR A 46 1.24 -10.17 -14.65
C TYR A 46 2.59 -9.60 -15.06
N ARG A 47 3.68 -10.05 -14.43
CA ARG A 47 5.04 -9.63 -14.77
C ARG A 47 5.80 -10.76 -15.46
N PHE A 48 6.56 -10.42 -16.51
CA PHE A 48 7.32 -11.37 -17.32
C PHE A 48 8.58 -10.72 -17.88
N ASN A 49 9.52 -11.54 -18.38
CA ASN A 49 10.71 -11.02 -19.05
C ASN A 49 10.31 -10.41 -20.40
N GLY A 50 10.51 -9.11 -20.55
CA GLY A 50 10.23 -8.39 -21.79
C GLY A 50 11.29 -8.64 -22.86
N SER A 51 11.09 -8.05 -24.05
CA SER A 51 12.04 -8.18 -25.16
C SER A 51 13.21 -7.19 -25.10
N GLN A 52 13.11 -6.15 -24.26
CA GLN A 52 14.20 -5.19 -24.08
C GLN A 52 15.29 -5.77 -23.19
N MET A 53 16.54 -5.55 -23.58
CA MET A 53 17.71 -6.00 -22.83
C MET A 53 18.43 -4.80 -22.21
N MET A 54 18.78 -4.92 -20.93
CA MET A 54 19.60 -3.95 -20.22
C MET A 54 20.69 -4.69 -19.46
N ASN A 55 21.96 -4.35 -19.72
CA ASN A 55 23.11 -5.01 -19.10
C ASN A 55 23.12 -6.55 -19.24
N GLY A 56 22.67 -7.07 -20.39
CA GLY A 56 22.61 -8.51 -20.65
C GLY A 56 21.48 -9.27 -19.95
N GLN A 57 20.58 -8.57 -19.25
CA GLN A 57 19.38 -9.15 -18.64
C GLN A 57 18.12 -8.59 -19.31
N PRO A 58 17.04 -9.40 -19.43
CA PRO A 58 15.76 -8.88 -19.91
C PRO A 58 15.17 -7.92 -18.88
N VAL A 59 14.65 -6.79 -19.36
CA VAL A 59 13.88 -5.86 -18.54
C VAL A 59 12.53 -6.49 -18.25
N VAL A 60 12.07 -6.41 -16.99
CA VAL A 60 10.75 -6.91 -16.61
C VAL A 60 9.67 -6.06 -17.26
N ALA A 61 8.85 -6.70 -18.09
CA ALA A 61 7.61 -6.14 -18.61
C ALA A 61 6.43 -6.54 -17.72
N TYR A 62 5.33 -5.81 -17.84
CA TYR A 62 4.10 -6.12 -17.13
C TYR A 62 2.88 -5.95 -18.04
N GLN A 63 1.86 -6.78 -17.79
CA GLN A 63 0.54 -6.66 -18.38
C GLN A 63 -0.46 -6.41 -17.25
N LYS A 64 -1.05 -5.21 -17.24
CA LYS A 64 -2.18 -4.91 -16.36
C LYS A 64 -3.35 -5.84 -16.70
N LEU A 65 -3.97 -6.42 -15.67
CA LEU A 65 -5.18 -7.23 -15.83
C LEU A 65 -6.43 -6.34 -15.77
N ASN A 66 -7.55 -6.85 -16.27
CA ASN A 66 -8.83 -6.18 -16.13
C ASN A 66 -9.47 -6.62 -14.80
N LEU A 67 -9.82 -5.66 -13.95
CA LEU A 67 -10.46 -5.93 -12.65
C LEU A 67 -11.76 -5.14 -12.52
N SER A 68 -12.77 -5.80 -11.97
CA SER A 68 -13.92 -5.15 -11.34
C SER A 68 -13.94 -5.54 -9.86
N GLN A 69 -14.44 -4.66 -9.00
CA GLN A 69 -14.51 -4.89 -7.56
C GLN A 69 -15.87 -4.55 -7.00
N THR A 70 -16.31 -5.30 -5.99
CA THR A 70 -17.47 -5.00 -5.16
C THR A 70 -17.00 -4.90 -3.72
N VAL A 71 -17.30 -3.78 -3.07
CA VAL A 71 -16.88 -3.48 -1.71
C VAL A 71 -18.06 -3.67 -0.76
N ASP A 72 -17.89 -4.55 0.22
CA ASP A 72 -18.75 -4.64 1.39
C ASP A 72 -18.08 -3.95 2.57
N ASN A 73 -18.55 -2.74 2.87
CA ASN A 73 -18.05 -1.94 3.98
C ASN A 73 -18.42 -2.54 5.34
N ASN A 74 -19.53 -3.27 5.48
CA ASN A 74 -19.92 -3.79 6.79
C ASN A 74 -18.94 -4.85 7.28
N THR A 75 -18.43 -5.66 6.35
CA THR A 75 -17.48 -6.74 6.63
C THR A 75 -16.04 -6.38 6.28
N SER A 76 -15.79 -5.18 5.75
CA SER A 76 -14.48 -4.76 5.22
C SER A 76 -13.92 -5.77 4.21
N THR A 77 -14.78 -6.23 3.30
CA THR A 77 -14.46 -7.25 2.30
C THR A 77 -14.54 -6.66 0.90
N ILE A 78 -13.54 -6.96 0.06
CA ILE A 78 -13.53 -6.60 -1.36
C ILE A 78 -13.51 -7.87 -2.17
N ASN A 79 -14.54 -8.08 -2.99
CA ASN A 79 -14.58 -9.18 -3.94
C ASN A 79 -14.17 -8.65 -5.31
N VAL A 80 -13.15 -9.25 -5.91
CA VAL A 80 -12.63 -8.85 -7.23
C VAL A 80 -12.87 -9.94 -8.27
N THR A 81 -13.29 -9.52 -9.46
CA THR A 81 -13.30 -10.37 -10.65
C THR A 81 -12.15 -9.95 -11.55
N ILE A 82 -11.32 -10.90 -11.94
CA ILE A 82 -10.11 -10.68 -12.72
C ILE A 82 -10.26 -11.35 -14.08
N THR A 83 -10.04 -10.60 -15.16
CA THR A 83 -9.95 -11.15 -16.51
C THR A 83 -8.61 -10.81 -17.16
N VAL A 84 -8.00 -11.81 -17.80
CA VAL A 84 -6.76 -11.63 -18.54
C VAL A 84 -7.08 -10.97 -19.90
N PRO A 85 -6.45 -9.84 -20.24
CA PRO A 85 -6.74 -9.15 -21.50
C PRO A 85 -6.24 -9.96 -22.72
N ALA A 86 -6.65 -9.53 -23.91
CA ALA A 86 -6.12 -10.07 -25.15
C ALA A 86 -4.59 -9.85 -25.23
N ALA A 87 -3.91 -10.80 -25.88
CA ALA A 87 -2.50 -10.68 -26.21
C ALA A 87 -2.25 -9.39 -27.01
N ASN A 88 -1.21 -8.65 -26.66
CA ASN A 88 -0.82 -7.42 -27.34
C ASN A 88 0.69 -7.18 -27.20
N GLY A 89 1.32 -6.64 -28.24
CA GLY A 89 2.75 -6.29 -28.21
C GLY A 89 3.63 -7.45 -27.70
N GLN A 90 4.32 -7.23 -26.58
CA GLN A 90 5.19 -8.22 -25.94
C GLN A 90 4.42 -9.24 -25.07
N PHE A 91 3.17 -8.95 -24.69
CA PHE A 91 2.28 -9.90 -24.03
C PHE A 91 1.69 -10.85 -25.07
N THR A 92 2.50 -11.81 -25.52
CA THR A 92 2.15 -12.79 -26.56
C THR A 92 1.10 -13.79 -26.07
N THR A 93 0.49 -14.57 -26.98
CA THR A 93 -0.40 -15.69 -26.62
C THR A 93 0.30 -16.70 -25.70
N THR A 94 1.60 -16.93 -25.89
CA THR A 94 2.41 -17.81 -25.04
C THR A 94 2.56 -17.25 -23.62
N GLU A 95 2.79 -15.95 -23.48
CA GLU A 95 2.84 -15.30 -22.16
C GLU A 95 1.47 -15.25 -21.49
N LYS A 96 0.41 -14.95 -22.27
CA LYS A 96 -0.97 -14.97 -21.81
C LYS A 96 -1.35 -16.33 -21.20
N ALA A 97 -0.94 -17.44 -21.82
CA ALA A 97 -1.22 -18.78 -21.32
C ALA A 97 -0.55 -19.09 -19.96
N LYS A 98 0.48 -18.33 -19.56
CA LYS A 98 1.18 -18.51 -18.28
C LYS A 98 0.52 -17.74 -17.13
N VAL A 99 -0.41 -16.83 -17.43
CA VAL A 99 -1.09 -16.03 -16.41
C VAL A 99 -1.98 -16.95 -15.57
N SER A 100 -1.71 -16.97 -14.26
CA SER A 100 -2.36 -17.86 -13.31
C SER A 100 -2.71 -17.10 -12.03
N GLN A 101 -3.87 -17.41 -11.46
CA GLN A 101 -4.35 -16.80 -10.21
C GLN A 101 -3.41 -17.01 -9.03
N ASN A 102 -2.63 -18.09 -9.03
CA ASN A 102 -1.67 -18.39 -7.96
C ASN A 102 -0.38 -17.54 -8.01
N LYS A 103 -0.24 -16.67 -9.01
CA LYS A 103 0.95 -15.81 -9.15
C LYS A 103 0.62 -14.52 -9.89
N LEU A 104 0.12 -13.54 -9.14
CA LEU A 104 -0.20 -12.19 -9.61
C LEU A 104 0.51 -11.13 -8.75
N TRP A 105 0.66 -9.92 -9.27
CA TRP A 105 1.23 -8.78 -8.54
C TRP A 105 0.16 -7.75 -8.27
N PHE A 106 -0.22 -7.58 -7.00
CA PHE A 106 -1.25 -6.62 -6.61
C PHE A 106 -0.65 -5.25 -6.30
N TYR A 107 -1.42 -4.22 -6.65
CA TYR A 107 -1.21 -2.84 -6.24
C TYR A 107 -2.56 -2.18 -6.02
N MET A 108 -2.60 -1.19 -5.12
CA MET A 108 -3.87 -0.66 -4.61
C MET A 108 -3.80 0.85 -4.42
N ASN A 109 -4.96 1.50 -4.54
CA ASN A 109 -5.15 2.85 -4.02
C ASN A 109 -5.77 2.74 -2.63
N ILE A 110 -5.23 3.51 -1.70
CA ILE A 110 -5.72 3.63 -0.33
C ILE A 110 -6.04 5.09 -0.01
N SER A 111 -6.73 5.33 1.10
CA SER A 111 -7.00 6.68 1.59
C SER A 111 -5.74 7.56 1.63
N THR A 112 -5.93 8.87 1.41
CA THR A 112 -4.85 9.86 1.45
C THR A 112 -4.06 9.76 2.75
N ALA A 113 -2.72 9.73 2.62
CA ALA A 113 -1.78 9.64 3.74
C ALA A 113 -1.92 8.38 4.63
N ALA A 114 -2.71 7.39 4.20
CA ALA A 114 -2.76 6.09 4.86
C ALA A 114 -1.53 5.23 4.49
N THR A 115 -1.27 4.22 5.30
CA THR A 115 -0.29 3.16 5.04
C THR A 115 -1.00 1.80 4.98
N ILE A 116 -0.38 0.82 4.32
CA ILE A 116 -0.95 -0.54 4.20
C ILE A 116 0.11 -1.59 4.50
N ALA A 117 -0.25 -2.61 5.27
CA ALA A 117 0.62 -3.72 5.62
C ALA A 117 -0.13 -5.06 5.46
N PRO A 118 0.53 -6.11 4.93
CA PRO A 118 -0.06 -7.44 4.87
C PRO A 118 -0.22 -8.08 6.26
N ILE A 119 -1.16 -9.00 6.37
CA ILE A 119 -1.41 -9.80 7.58
C ILE A 119 -1.25 -11.29 7.27
N GLY A 120 -0.63 -12.03 8.19
CA GLY A 120 -0.45 -13.47 8.09
C GLY A 120 0.44 -13.84 6.89
N ASP A 121 -0.02 -14.80 6.08
CA ASP A 121 0.71 -15.29 4.91
C ASP A 121 0.49 -14.44 3.65
N THR A 122 -0.22 -13.32 3.76
CA THR A 122 -0.43 -12.40 2.64
C THR A 122 0.90 -11.75 2.25
N PRO A 123 1.33 -11.80 0.98
CA PRO A 123 2.54 -11.10 0.55
C PRO A 123 2.39 -9.58 0.57
N LYS A 124 3.52 -8.87 0.62
CA LYS A 124 3.53 -7.41 0.46
C LYS A 124 3.06 -7.04 -0.95
N LEU A 125 2.42 -5.87 -1.08
CA LEU A 125 2.07 -5.35 -2.40
C LEU A 125 3.33 -5.18 -3.26
N GLY A 126 3.22 -5.51 -4.55
CA GLY A 126 4.36 -5.53 -5.46
C GLY A 126 5.20 -6.82 -5.44
N ASP A 127 4.87 -7.79 -4.58
CA ASP A 127 5.44 -9.15 -4.59
C ASP A 127 4.49 -10.16 -5.26
N PRO A 128 5.02 -11.30 -5.78
CA PRO A 128 4.19 -12.34 -6.38
C PRO A 128 3.25 -12.94 -5.33
N THR A 129 1.97 -13.01 -5.66
CA THR A 129 0.89 -13.35 -4.73
C THR A 129 0.02 -14.49 -5.25
N ASP A 130 -0.23 -15.47 -4.37
CA ASP A 130 -1.21 -16.54 -4.58
C ASP A 130 -2.62 -16.03 -4.23
N ALA A 131 -3.35 -15.60 -5.24
CA ALA A 131 -4.69 -15.03 -5.10
C ALA A 131 -5.80 -16.08 -5.13
N THR A 132 -5.46 -17.37 -5.03
CA THR A 132 -6.46 -18.44 -4.81
C THR A 132 -6.96 -18.47 -3.37
N LYS A 133 -6.29 -17.74 -2.48
CA LYS A 133 -6.62 -17.58 -1.07
C LYS A 133 -7.04 -16.13 -0.78
N PRO A 134 -7.86 -15.89 0.26
CA PRO A 134 -8.15 -14.55 0.74
C PRO A 134 -6.87 -13.80 1.11
N LEU A 135 -6.72 -12.57 0.61
CA LEU A 135 -5.62 -11.68 0.96
C LEU A 135 -6.08 -10.75 2.08
N LYS A 136 -5.24 -10.53 3.10
CA LYS A 136 -5.58 -9.67 4.24
C LYS A 136 -4.57 -8.56 4.42
N TYR A 137 -5.07 -7.34 4.55
CA TYR A 137 -4.27 -6.13 4.74
C TYR A 137 -4.85 -5.25 5.83
N THR A 138 -3.98 -4.65 6.64
CA THR A 138 -4.36 -3.55 7.54
C THR A 138 -4.04 -2.24 6.85
N VAL A 139 -5.03 -1.35 6.74
CA VAL A 139 -4.84 0.04 6.37
C VAL A 139 -4.82 0.89 7.65
N THR A 140 -3.84 1.76 7.78
CA THR A 140 -3.70 2.70 8.90
C THR A 140 -3.77 4.13 8.38
N ALA A 141 -4.80 4.88 8.77
CA ALA A 141 -5.00 6.28 8.44
C ALA A 141 -3.94 7.19 9.07
N ALA A 142 -3.87 8.45 8.63
CA ALA A 142 -2.89 9.42 9.14
C ALA A 142 -3.07 9.70 10.65
N ASN A 143 -4.30 9.66 11.14
CA ASN A 143 -4.60 9.82 12.57
C ASN A 143 -4.35 8.55 13.42
N GLY A 144 -3.90 7.44 12.80
CA GLY A 144 -3.66 6.16 13.47
C GLY A 144 -4.85 5.21 13.51
N THR A 145 -6.04 5.61 13.03
CA THR A 145 -7.20 4.71 12.88
C THR A 145 -6.83 3.57 11.95
N THR A 146 -7.22 2.34 12.31
CA THR A 146 -6.90 1.15 11.49
C THR A 146 -8.15 0.42 11.03
N ARG A 147 -8.05 -0.20 9.85
CA ARG A 147 -9.09 -1.07 9.31
C ARG A 147 -8.44 -2.27 8.64
N THR A 148 -8.89 -3.47 9.02
CA THR A 148 -8.47 -4.72 8.36
C THR A 148 -9.41 -5.02 7.21
N TRP A 149 -8.83 -5.17 6.02
CA TRP A 149 -9.52 -5.53 4.79
C TRP A 149 -9.22 -6.96 4.38
N THR A 150 -10.24 -7.67 3.92
CA THR A 150 -10.10 -8.97 3.25
C THR A 150 -10.42 -8.82 1.77
N ILE A 151 -9.56 -9.32 0.90
CA ILE A 151 -9.73 -9.28 -0.56
C ILE A 151 -9.85 -10.71 -1.07
N ASN A 152 -10.94 -11.01 -1.76
CA ASN A 152 -11.19 -12.31 -2.38
C ASN A 152 -11.25 -12.17 -3.89
N VAL A 153 -10.61 -13.10 -4.62
CA VAL A 153 -10.83 -13.23 -6.06
C VAL A 153 -12.06 -14.12 -6.26
N SER A 154 -13.21 -13.50 -6.56
CA SER A 154 -14.47 -14.21 -6.76
C SER A 154 -14.55 -14.92 -8.10
N SER A 155 -13.81 -14.43 -9.10
CA SER A 155 -13.68 -15.06 -10.41
C SER A 155 -12.36 -14.67 -11.05
N PHE A 156 -11.71 -15.64 -11.68
CA PHE A 156 -10.51 -15.46 -12.48
C PHE A 156 -10.72 -16.11 -13.84
N THR A 157 -10.55 -15.37 -14.92
CA THR A 157 -10.79 -15.87 -16.29
C THR A 157 -9.62 -15.54 -17.19
N ASN A 158 -9.10 -16.58 -17.86
CA ASN A 158 -8.10 -16.47 -18.91
C ASN A 158 -8.64 -17.15 -20.18
N ASN A 159 -9.49 -16.43 -20.92
CA ASN A 159 -10.07 -16.86 -22.20
C ASN A 159 -9.20 -16.36 -23.34
#